data_AF-A0AAV8VZM4-F1
#
_entry.id   AF-A0AAV8VZM4-F1
#
_cell.length_a   1.000
_cell.length_b   1.000
_cell.length_c   1.000
_cell.angle_alpha   90.00
_cell.angle_beta   90.00
_cell.angle_gamma   90.00
#
_symmetry.space_group_name_H-M   'P 1'
#
loop_
_entity.id
_entity.type
_entity.pdbx_description
1 polymer ?
#
loop_
_entity_poly.entity_id
_entity_poly.type
_entity_poly.pdbx_seq_one_letter_code
_entity_poly.pdbx_strand_id
1 'polypeptide(L)'
;RDHCHLTSKYRGAAHQDCNLNYQNSFNIPVVFHNLSGYDSNFIMKQLATGFAGPIRLLPVNKEKYISFTKIVEGTEVQLRFIDSYRFMSSSLDKLSSYLEDEKKTIVRAHCNTDKEFNLLTRKGVFPYDYIDSWERFTETCLPSKTNFYSQLYDQCITDQDYQHALDVWKTFNIKTLGEYSDLYLKNDVLLLADIFENFRRTCLLTYELDPLHFYTAPGLAFDAMLKTTGVQLELLTDIEKLMFIERGIRGGVSQCSNRYAKANNKYMKDEYDSNHESTYLMYFDINNLYGAAMSEYLPYGEFEFLEANEIENLDIMNIPDNAEVGYIFDCDLEYPTYLHQLHSDLPLAPQHMTPPIPSRSKLKKLLLTLYPKNNYVVHYRNLKMYLKHGLRLKKINRVLRFKQSPWLKKYIDLNTTLRYDVPTYEP
;
A
#
# COMPACT_ATOMS: atom_id res chain seq x y z
N ARG A 1 0.55 40.41 -13.19
CA ARG A 1 1.96 40.16 -13.59
C ARG A 1 2.52 39.17 -12.60
N ASP A 2 2.81 37.96 -13.05
CA ASP A 2 3.43 36.95 -12.20
C ASP A 2 4.93 37.19 -12.12
N HIS A 3 5.47 37.11 -10.91
CA HIS A 3 6.89 37.24 -10.64
C HIS A 3 7.32 36.06 -9.77
N CYS A 4 8.49 35.52 -10.04
CA CYS A 4 9.14 34.54 -9.19
C CYS A 4 9.37 35.14 -7.81
N HIS A 5 8.61 34.74 -6.80
CA HIS A 5 8.74 35.31 -5.45
C HIS A 5 10.10 35.06 -4.78
N LEU A 6 10.88 34.09 -5.28
CA LEU A 6 12.26 33.85 -4.84
C LEU A 6 13.29 34.79 -5.47
N THR A 7 13.08 35.21 -6.72
CA THR A 7 14.10 35.96 -7.49
C THR A 7 13.61 37.34 -7.93
N SER A 8 12.35 37.66 -7.66
CA SER A 8 11.57 38.80 -8.19
C SER A 8 11.53 38.91 -9.71
N LYS A 9 12.03 37.92 -10.46
CA LYS A 9 12.03 37.93 -11.93
C LYS A 9 10.63 37.71 -12.47
N TYR A 10 10.22 38.53 -13.43
CA TYR A 10 8.96 38.36 -14.15
C TYR A 10 8.90 36.99 -14.82
N ARG A 11 7.82 36.23 -14.58
CA ARG A 11 7.59 34.90 -15.15
C ARG A 11 6.61 34.95 -16.33
N GLY A 12 5.63 35.85 -16.29
CA GLY A 12 4.62 35.96 -17.34
C GLY A 12 3.35 36.69 -16.91
N ALA A 13 2.37 36.70 -17.79
CA ALA A 13 1.03 37.18 -17.46
C ALA A 13 0.25 36.04 -16.77
N ALA A 14 -0.43 36.36 -15.66
CA ALA A 14 -1.30 35.45 -14.93
C ALA A 14 -2.57 36.21 -14.52
N HIS A 15 -3.70 35.50 -14.38
CA HIS A 15 -4.92 36.05 -13.81
C HIS A 15 -4.65 36.59 -12.40
N GLN A 16 -5.29 37.70 -12.04
CA GLN A 16 -5.10 38.34 -10.73
C GLN A 16 -5.43 37.37 -9.59
N ASP A 17 -6.55 36.65 -9.69
CA ASP A 17 -6.97 35.68 -8.68
C ASP A 17 -6.00 34.50 -8.55
N CYS A 18 -5.51 33.96 -9.68
CA CYS A 18 -4.50 32.89 -9.66
C CYS A 18 -3.18 33.37 -9.04
N ASN A 19 -2.76 34.60 -9.32
CA ASN A 19 -1.55 35.19 -8.76
C ASN A 19 -1.67 35.46 -7.25
N LEU A 20 -2.87 35.82 -6.77
CA LEU A 20 -3.14 36.00 -5.34
C LEU A 20 -3.21 34.65 -4.60
N ASN A 21 -3.76 33.62 -5.24
CA ASN A 21 -3.88 32.28 -4.67
C ASN A 21 -2.59 31.45 -4.80
N TYR A 22 -1.59 31.92 -5.55
CA TYR A 22 -0.34 31.21 -5.75
C TYR A 22 0.44 31.12 -4.44
N GLN A 23 0.66 29.90 -3.96
CA GLN A 23 1.49 29.64 -2.79
C GLN A 23 2.86 29.13 -3.23
N ASN A 24 3.91 29.83 -2.85
CA ASN A 24 5.27 29.31 -3.02
C ASN A 24 5.46 28.11 -2.08
N SER A 25 5.88 26.99 -2.64
CA SER A 25 6.37 25.86 -1.85
C SER A 25 7.89 25.97 -1.76
N PHE A 26 8.40 26.19 -0.55
CA PHE A 26 9.83 26.16 -0.25
C PHE A 26 10.29 24.76 0.19
N ASN A 27 9.46 23.74 -0.06
CA ASN A 27 9.76 22.37 0.25
C ASN A 27 10.56 21.74 -0.89
N ILE A 28 11.80 21.35 -0.59
CA ILE A 28 12.63 20.52 -1.47
C ILE A 28 12.47 19.07 -0.99
N PRO A 29 11.82 18.20 -1.77
CA PRO A 29 11.69 16.80 -1.42
C PRO A 29 13.03 16.09 -1.62
N VAL A 30 13.42 15.30 -0.62
CA VAL A 30 14.61 14.45 -0.63
C VAL A 30 14.13 13.00 -0.58
N VAL A 31 14.33 12.28 -1.67
CA VAL A 31 13.81 10.91 -1.83
C VAL A 31 14.86 9.91 -1.40
N PHE A 32 14.50 9.03 -0.47
CA PHE A 32 15.26 7.86 -0.07
C PHE A 32 14.43 6.61 -0.31
N HIS A 33 15.08 5.47 -0.51
CA HIS A 33 14.41 4.19 -0.62
C HIS A 33 14.54 3.40 0.68
N ASN A 34 13.41 3.07 1.31
CA ASN A 34 13.33 2.40 2.61
C ASN A 34 13.89 3.21 3.80
N LEU A 35 13.72 4.54 3.75
CA LEU A 35 14.18 5.48 4.78
C LEU A 35 13.58 5.19 6.16
N SER A 36 12.31 4.81 6.22
CA SER A 36 11.59 4.56 7.49
C SER A 36 12.22 3.45 8.34
N GLY A 37 13.16 2.68 7.79
CA GLY A 37 13.93 1.66 8.50
C GLY A 37 15.13 2.24 9.25
N TYR A 38 16.29 1.63 9.03
CA TYR A 38 17.52 1.91 9.78
C TYR A 38 18.05 3.33 9.53
N ASP A 39 18.01 3.80 8.29
CA ASP A 39 18.72 5.01 7.86
C ASP A 39 18.25 6.30 8.52
N SER A 40 16.93 6.40 8.75
CA SER A 40 16.34 7.57 9.38
C SER A 40 16.97 7.92 10.73
N ASN A 41 17.42 6.94 11.51
CA ASN A 41 17.91 7.17 12.87
C ASN A 41 19.22 7.97 12.91
N PHE A 42 20.22 7.57 12.11
CA PHE A 42 21.51 8.27 12.10
C PHE A 42 21.43 9.58 11.33
N ILE A 43 20.68 9.63 10.22
CA ILE A 43 20.46 10.86 9.45
C ILE A 43 19.79 11.91 10.35
N MET A 44 18.72 11.53 11.06
CA MET A 44 18.01 12.45 11.93
C MET A 44 18.89 12.96 13.07
N LYS A 45 19.67 12.09 13.72
CA LYS A 45 20.60 12.50 14.77
C LYS A 45 21.57 13.56 14.25
N GLN A 46 22.18 13.33 13.09
CA GLN A 46 23.13 14.27 12.50
C GLN A 46 22.48 15.56 12.01
N LEU A 47 21.27 15.50 11.46
CA LEU A 47 20.51 16.70 11.07
C LEU A 47 20.10 17.55 12.28
N ALA A 48 19.85 16.91 13.43
CA ALA A 48 19.45 17.59 14.66
C ALA A 48 20.63 18.27 15.35
N THR A 49 21.82 17.64 15.35
CA THR A 49 22.99 18.14 16.08
C THR A 49 23.99 18.88 15.20
N GLY A 50 24.11 18.52 13.93
CA GLY A 50 25.14 19.02 13.01
C GLY A 50 24.72 20.24 12.19
N PHE A 51 23.42 20.54 12.11
CA PHE A 51 22.91 21.66 11.34
C PHE A 51 21.95 22.48 12.19
N ALA A 52 22.05 23.81 12.16
CA ALA A 52 21.13 24.68 12.86
C ALA A 52 19.72 24.66 12.24
N GLY A 53 18.72 25.10 13.00
CA GLY A 53 17.31 25.12 12.59
C GLY A 53 16.48 23.91 13.04
N PRO A 54 15.15 24.06 13.14
CA PRO A 54 14.26 23.04 13.70
C PRO A 54 14.01 21.86 12.74
N ILE A 55 13.65 20.71 13.32
CA ILE A 55 13.18 19.53 12.60
C ILE A 55 11.72 19.26 12.97
N ARG A 56 10.87 19.05 11.96
CA ARG A 56 9.49 18.59 12.13
C ARG A 56 9.43 17.10 11.82
N LEU A 57 8.79 16.34 12.70
CA LEU A 57 8.70 14.88 12.60
C LEU A 57 7.26 14.46 12.33
N LEU A 58 7.11 13.41 11.51
CA LEU A 58 5.85 12.68 11.35
C LEU A 58 6.06 11.23 11.82
N PRO A 59 5.99 10.97 13.14
CA PRO A 59 6.30 9.66 13.71
C PRO A 59 5.17 8.64 13.51
N VAL A 60 5.53 7.38 13.27
CA VAL A 60 4.63 6.22 13.43
C VAL A 60 4.69 5.74 14.89
N ASN A 61 5.90 5.63 15.41
CA ASN A 61 6.19 5.29 16.80
C ASN A 61 7.52 5.96 17.20
N LYS A 62 8.10 5.58 18.34
CA LYS A 62 9.35 6.19 18.85
C LYS A 62 10.59 5.93 17.98
N GLU A 63 10.56 4.93 17.11
CA GLU A 63 11.71 4.46 16.32
C GLU A 63 11.52 4.63 14.81
N LYS A 64 10.28 4.69 14.34
CA LYS A 64 9.93 4.75 12.92
C LYS A 64 9.19 6.03 12.60
N TYR A 65 9.63 6.70 11.55
CA TYR A 65 9.08 7.96 11.06
C TYR A 65 8.56 7.77 9.63
N ILE A 66 7.37 8.31 9.34
CA ILE A 66 6.85 8.38 7.97
C ILE A 66 7.70 9.35 7.16
N SER A 67 8.01 10.51 7.75
CA SER A 67 8.81 11.57 7.15
C SER A 67 9.37 12.48 8.25
N PHE A 68 10.43 13.20 7.92
CA PHE A 68 10.92 14.32 8.71
C PHE A 68 11.30 15.47 7.78
N THR A 69 11.20 16.69 8.28
CA THR A 69 11.49 17.91 7.52
C THR A 69 12.47 18.77 8.29
N LYS A 70 13.62 19.07 7.68
CA LYS A 70 14.61 20.00 8.23
C LYS A 70 14.33 21.40 7.69
N ILE A 71 14.16 22.37 8.59
CA ILE A 71 14.04 23.78 8.22
C ILE A 71 15.43 24.40 8.26
N VAL A 72 15.86 24.98 7.14
CA VAL A 72 17.19 25.60 7.03
C VAL A 72 17.15 26.96 7.70
N GLU A 73 17.93 27.13 8.78
CA GLU A 73 17.96 28.36 9.56
C GLU A 73 18.30 29.59 8.70
N GLY A 74 17.60 30.70 8.95
CA GLY A 74 17.77 31.94 8.19
C GLY A 74 17.14 31.93 6.80
N THR A 75 16.40 30.88 6.42
CA THR A 75 15.72 30.77 5.12
C THR A 75 14.32 30.20 5.26
N GLU A 76 13.52 30.29 4.19
CA GLU A 76 12.21 29.62 4.10
C GLU A 76 12.33 28.16 3.60
N VAL A 77 13.53 27.72 3.23
CA VAL A 77 13.79 26.41 2.62
C VAL A 77 13.58 25.28 3.62
N GLN A 78 12.84 24.27 3.20
CA GLN A 78 12.53 23.08 3.99
C GLN A 78 12.94 21.84 3.19
N LEU A 79 13.85 21.03 3.75
CA LEU A 79 14.22 19.74 3.18
C LEU A 79 13.29 18.67 3.73
N ARG A 80 12.37 18.17 2.90
CA ARG A 80 11.39 17.15 3.29
C ARG A 80 11.87 15.79 2.84
N PHE A 81 12.19 14.92 3.79
CA PHE A 81 12.63 13.57 3.48
C PHE A 81 11.42 12.66 3.30
N ILE A 82 11.32 12.02 2.13
CA ILE A 82 10.25 11.08 1.80
C ILE A 82 10.83 9.72 1.44
N ASP A 83 10.05 8.68 1.71
CA ASP A 83 10.44 7.29 1.49
C ASP A 83 9.73 6.73 0.26
N SER A 84 10.47 6.50 -0.83
CA SER A 84 9.92 5.93 -2.06
C SER A 84 9.33 4.53 -1.86
N TYR A 85 9.77 3.79 -0.84
CA TYR A 85 9.21 2.47 -0.51
C TYR A 85 7.76 2.57 -0.01
N ARG A 86 7.35 3.73 0.53
CA ARG A 86 5.95 4.02 0.90
C ARG A 86 5.04 4.27 -0.29
N PHE A 87 5.61 4.42 -1.48
CA PHE A 87 4.89 4.53 -2.75
C PHE A 87 4.99 3.24 -3.56
N MET A 88 6.18 2.65 -3.62
CA MET A 88 6.51 1.46 -4.39
C MET A 88 7.18 0.44 -3.47
N SER A 89 6.38 -0.41 -2.82
CA SER A 89 6.82 -1.35 -1.79
C SER A 89 7.51 -2.59 -2.39
N SER A 90 8.65 -2.38 -3.04
CA SER A 90 9.51 -3.43 -3.59
C SER A 90 10.97 -3.03 -3.48
N SER A 91 11.89 -3.97 -3.65
CA SER A 91 13.33 -3.66 -3.63
C SER A 91 13.71 -2.80 -4.83
N LEU A 92 14.74 -1.96 -4.68
CA LEU A 92 15.27 -1.15 -5.76
C LEU A 92 15.65 -1.98 -6.99
N ASP A 93 16.24 -3.16 -6.76
CA ASP A 93 16.61 -4.11 -7.83
C ASP A 93 15.38 -4.56 -8.63
N LYS A 94 14.31 -4.98 -7.94
CA LYS A 94 13.06 -5.39 -8.57
C LYS A 94 12.33 -4.23 -9.26
N LEU A 95 12.40 -3.03 -8.72
CA LEU A 95 11.84 -1.85 -9.38
C LEU A 95 12.64 -1.49 -10.64
N SER A 96 13.97 -1.60 -10.59
CA SER A 96 14.84 -1.32 -11.72
C SER A 96 14.63 -2.32 -12.88
N SER A 97 14.32 -3.57 -12.58
CA SER A 97 14.05 -4.60 -13.60
C SER A 97 12.71 -4.42 -14.32
N TYR A 98 11.77 -3.68 -13.72
CA TYR A 98 10.51 -3.30 -14.37
C TYR A 98 10.64 -2.10 -15.31
N LEU A 99 11.74 -1.34 -15.22
CA LEU A 99 12.00 -0.25 -16.16
C LEU A 99 12.72 -0.79 -17.39
N GLU A 100 12.11 -0.57 -18.54
CA GLU A 100 12.77 -0.65 -19.84
C GLU A 100 13.98 0.29 -19.87
N ASP A 101 15.02 -0.10 -20.61
CA ASP A 101 16.28 0.64 -20.63
C ASP A 101 16.13 2.03 -21.23
N GLU A 102 15.20 2.25 -22.17
CA GLU A 102 14.88 3.58 -22.72
C GLU A 102 14.35 4.56 -21.66
N LYS A 103 13.80 4.04 -20.56
CA LYS A 103 13.28 4.84 -19.45
C LYS A 103 14.35 5.18 -18.40
N LYS A 104 15.54 4.59 -18.48
CA LYS A 104 16.69 4.83 -17.58
C LYS A 104 17.56 6.00 -18.06
N THR A 105 16.91 7.14 -18.29
CA THR A 105 17.52 8.32 -18.91
C THR A 105 18.57 9.00 -18.04
N ILE A 106 18.39 8.98 -16.71
CA ILE A 106 19.29 9.60 -15.74
C ILE A 106 20.54 8.74 -15.60
N VAL A 107 20.41 7.42 -15.50
CA VAL A 107 21.55 6.48 -15.56
C VAL A 107 22.31 6.68 -16.87
N ARG A 108 21.61 6.71 -18.02
CA ARG A 108 22.22 6.90 -19.33
C ARG A 108 23.04 8.18 -19.42
N ALA A 109 22.55 9.29 -18.86
CA ALA A 109 23.25 10.58 -18.86
C ALA A 109 24.57 10.56 -18.07
N HIS A 110 24.77 9.57 -17.20
CA HIS A 110 25.98 9.40 -16.40
C HIS A 110 26.94 8.34 -16.96
N CYS A 111 26.65 7.78 -18.14
CA CYS A 111 27.47 6.79 -18.83
C CYS A 111 28.04 7.35 -20.12
N ASN A 112 29.29 7.03 -20.44
CA ASN A 112 29.95 7.45 -21.67
C ASN A 112 29.74 6.46 -22.81
N THR A 113 29.45 5.20 -22.51
CA THR A 113 29.32 4.12 -23.49
C THR A 113 28.09 3.23 -23.24
N ASP A 114 27.61 2.53 -24.27
CA ASP A 114 26.54 1.54 -24.12
C ASP A 114 26.94 0.40 -23.18
N LYS A 115 28.23 0.05 -23.16
CA LYS A 115 28.74 -0.99 -22.27
C LYS A 115 28.65 -0.58 -20.80
N GLU A 116 29.04 0.66 -20.47
CA GLU A 116 28.87 1.22 -19.13
C GLU A 116 27.38 1.26 -18.75
N PHE A 117 26.54 1.73 -19.66
CA PHE A 117 25.10 1.81 -19.44
C PHE A 117 24.51 0.44 -19.11
N ASN A 118 24.75 -0.59 -19.94
CA ASN A 118 24.24 -1.94 -19.73
C ASN A 118 24.70 -2.58 -18.42
N LEU A 119 25.83 -2.14 -17.85
CA LEU A 119 26.29 -2.60 -16.54
C LEU A 119 25.58 -1.88 -15.39
N LEU A 120 25.10 -0.64 -15.58
CA LEU A 120 24.42 0.15 -14.56
C LEU A 120 22.88 0.10 -14.66
N THR A 121 22.30 -0.68 -15.60
CA THR A 121 20.84 -0.82 -15.71
C THR A 121 20.20 -1.69 -14.63
N ARG A 122 20.99 -2.38 -13.82
CA ARG A 122 20.56 -3.20 -12.68
C ARG A 122 21.31 -2.81 -11.41
N LYS A 123 20.81 -3.27 -10.26
CA LYS A 123 21.52 -3.09 -8.99
C LYS A 123 22.85 -3.85 -9.02
N GLY A 124 23.92 -3.18 -8.56
CA GLY A 124 25.23 -3.79 -8.43
C GLY A 124 25.29 -4.81 -7.28
N VAL A 125 26.43 -5.47 -7.13
CA VAL A 125 26.74 -6.34 -5.98
C VAL A 125 27.86 -5.77 -5.14
N PHE A 126 27.77 -5.95 -3.83
CA PHE A 126 28.73 -5.37 -2.88
C PHE A 126 29.05 -6.35 -1.74
N PRO A 127 30.33 -6.51 -1.35
CA PRO A 127 30.73 -7.45 -0.31
C PRO A 127 30.59 -6.81 1.08
N TYR A 128 29.34 -6.63 1.53
CA TYR A 128 29.02 -5.91 2.77
C TYR A 128 29.78 -6.42 4.00
N ASP A 129 29.81 -7.74 4.22
CA ASP A 129 30.45 -8.33 5.40
C ASP A 129 32.00 -8.28 5.35
N TYR A 130 32.58 -8.08 4.17
CA TYR A 130 34.03 -7.95 3.99
C TYR A 130 34.54 -6.55 4.33
N ILE A 131 33.70 -5.52 4.15
CA ILE A 131 34.05 -4.13 4.41
C ILE A 131 33.84 -3.84 5.92
N ASP A 132 34.80 -4.32 6.70
CA ASP A 132 34.82 -4.23 8.17
C ASP A 132 35.64 -3.04 8.71
N SER A 133 36.37 -2.35 7.83
CA SER A 133 37.33 -1.31 8.20
C SER A 133 37.59 -0.33 7.03
N TRP A 134 38.06 0.88 7.35
CA TRP A 134 38.32 1.91 6.33
C TRP A 134 39.47 1.55 5.41
N GLU A 135 40.42 0.77 5.91
CA GLU A 135 41.59 0.29 5.20
C GLU A 135 41.19 -0.61 4.01
N ARG A 136 40.09 -1.36 4.11
CA ARG A 136 39.56 -2.19 3.01
C ARG A 136 39.26 -1.38 1.76
N PHE A 137 38.76 -0.15 1.91
CA PHE A 137 38.48 0.71 0.75
C PHE A 137 39.73 1.11 -0.03
N THR A 138 40.91 1.00 0.57
CA THR A 138 42.19 1.29 -0.12
C THR A 138 42.73 0.10 -0.92
N GLU A 139 42.15 -1.09 -0.77
CA GLU A 139 42.57 -2.28 -1.51
C GLU A 139 42.37 -2.10 -3.01
N THR A 140 43.35 -2.57 -3.79
CA THR A 140 43.46 -2.30 -5.23
C THR A 140 42.95 -3.44 -6.12
N CYS A 141 42.29 -4.43 -5.52
CA CYS A 141 41.69 -5.54 -6.23
C CYS A 141 40.29 -5.85 -5.69
N LEU A 142 39.47 -6.46 -6.55
CA LEU A 142 38.17 -6.98 -6.11
C LEU A 142 38.39 -8.21 -5.20
N PRO A 143 37.69 -8.31 -4.05
CA PRO A 143 37.78 -9.47 -3.17
C PRO A 143 37.41 -10.77 -3.89
N SER A 144 37.92 -11.89 -3.38
CA SER A 144 37.54 -13.21 -3.90
C SER A 144 36.04 -13.46 -3.76
N LYS A 145 35.48 -14.33 -4.63
CA LYS A 145 34.06 -14.73 -4.60
C LYS A 145 33.58 -15.17 -3.21
N THR A 146 34.43 -15.85 -2.44
CA THR A 146 34.13 -16.29 -1.06
C THR A 146 33.86 -15.13 -0.11
N ASN A 147 34.47 -13.97 -0.33
CA ASN A 147 34.34 -12.79 0.52
C ASN A 147 33.08 -11.97 0.20
N PHE A 148 32.30 -12.38 -0.80
CA PHE A 148 30.97 -11.84 -1.09
C PHE A 148 29.84 -12.62 -0.38
N TYR A 149 30.17 -13.57 0.49
CA TYR A 149 29.18 -14.28 1.30
C TYR A 149 28.40 -13.30 2.18
N SER A 150 27.08 -13.43 2.20
CA SER A 150 26.20 -12.59 3.01
C SER A 150 25.73 -13.35 4.24
N GLN A 151 26.12 -12.88 5.43
CA GLN A 151 25.64 -13.44 6.70
C GLN A 151 24.14 -13.19 6.91
N LEU A 152 23.62 -12.08 6.37
CA LEU A 152 22.21 -11.71 6.48
C LEU A 152 21.29 -12.72 5.77
N TYR A 153 21.72 -13.21 4.61
CA TYR A 153 20.96 -14.14 3.78
C TYR A 153 21.47 -15.57 3.84
N ASP A 154 22.55 -15.83 4.59
CA ASP A 154 23.24 -17.12 4.68
C ASP A 154 23.51 -17.74 3.29
N GLN A 155 24.04 -16.94 2.37
CA GLN A 155 24.22 -17.36 0.98
C GLN A 155 25.50 -16.80 0.33
N CYS A 156 26.09 -17.59 -0.57
CA CYS A 156 27.16 -17.15 -1.46
C CYS A 156 26.61 -16.36 -2.65
N ILE A 157 27.42 -15.44 -3.17
CA ILE A 157 27.13 -14.79 -4.45
C ILE A 157 27.09 -15.81 -5.60
N THR A 158 26.25 -15.56 -6.60
CA THR A 158 26.18 -16.36 -7.82
C THR A 158 27.42 -16.14 -8.72
N ASP A 159 27.73 -17.09 -9.61
CA ASP A 159 28.81 -16.88 -10.59
C ASP A 159 28.54 -15.72 -11.53
N GLN A 160 27.26 -15.54 -11.92
CA GLN A 160 26.83 -14.46 -12.81
C GLN A 160 27.03 -13.08 -12.17
N ASP A 161 26.63 -12.93 -10.90
CA ASP A 161 26.77 -11.66 -10.19
C ASP A 161 28.23 -11.33 -9.88
N TYR A 162 29.05 -12.33 -9.55
CA TYR A 162 30.48 -12.11 -9.35
C TYR A 162 31.19 -11.73 -10.66
N GLN A 163 30.82 -12.37 -11.78
CA GLN A 163 31.33 -11.99 -13.10
C GLN A 163 30.91 -10.56 -13.46
N HIS A 164 29.68 -10.17 -13.15
CA HIS A 164 29.21 -8.80 -13.32
C HIS A 164 30.06 -7.79 -12.53
N ALA A 165 30.41 -8.08 -11.27
CA ALA A 165 31.31 -7.23 -10.48
C ALA A 165 32.70 -7.07 -11.12
N LEU A 166 33.26 -8.16 -11.67
CA LEU A 166 34.53 -8.12 -12.40
C LEU A 166 34.43 -7.27 -13.67
N ASP A 167 33.32 -7.35 -14.39
CA ASP A 167 33.09 -6.58 -15.61
C ASP A 167 32.90 -5.09 -15.31
N VAL A 168 32.22 -4.74 -14.21
CA VAL A 168 32.13 -3.37 -13.70
C VAL A 168 33.52 -2.84 -13.34
N TRP A 169 34.28 -3.58 -12.51
CA TRP A 169 35.63 -3.20 -12.10
C TRP A 169 36.52 -2.87 -13.30
N LYS A 170 36.51 -3.73 -14.32
CA LYS A 170 37.32 -3.56 -15.53
C LYS A 170 36.80 -2.42 -16.40
N THR A 171 35.49 -2.35 -16.65
CA THR A 171 34.91 -1.39 -17.61
C THR A 171 35.04 0.05 -17.12
N PHE A 172 34.86 0.30 -15.83
CA PHE A 172 35.02 1.62 -15.21
C PHE A 172 36.46 1.94 -14.79
N ASN A 173 37.43 1.08 -15.13
CA ASN A 173 38.85 1.24 -14.79
C ASN A 173 39.14 1.46 -13.30
N ILE A 174 38.33 0.85 -12.43
CA ILE A 174 38.35 1.04 -10.97
C ILE A 174 39.71 0.62 -10.40
N LYS A 175 40.24 1.45 -9.51
CA LYS A 175 41.57 1.26 -8.89
C LYS A 175 41.49 0.81 -7.45
N THR A 176 40.42 1.15 -6.73
CA THR A 176 40.28 0.85 -5.31
C THR A 176 38.87 0.37 -4.98
N LEU A 177 38.71 -0.37 -3.87
CA LEU A 177 37.38 -0.73 -3.37
C LEU A 177 36.55 0.49 -2.97
N GLY A 178 37.18 1.60 -2.59
CA GLY A 178 36.54 2.90 -2.37
C GLY A 178 35.85 3.41 -3.63
N GLU A 179 36.56 3.45 -4.76
CA GLU A 179 35.99 3.83 -6.05
C GLU A 179 34.85 2.89 -6.49
N TYR A 180 34.98 1.59 -6.21
CA TYR A 180 33.91 0.61 -6.45
C TYR A 180 32.66 0.91 -5.60
N SER A 181 32.85 1.23 -4.32
CA SER A 181 31.79 1.63 -3.40
C SER A 181 31.09 2.91 -3.85
N ASP A 182 31.85 3.92 -4.29
CA ASP A 182 31.29 5.18 -4.77
C ASP A 182 30.43 4.97 -6.02
N LEU A 183 30.92 4.16 -6.98
CA LEU A 183 30.13 3.80 -8.16
C LEU A 183 28.88 2.99 -7.78
N TYR A 184 29.00 2.04 -6.86
CA TYR A 184 27.88 1.24 -6.35
C TYR A 184 26.77 2.13 -5.76
N LEU A 185 27.14 3.03 -4.84
CA LEU A 185 26.20 3.94 -4.19
C LEU A 185 25.61 4.94 -5.19
N LYS A 186 26.42 5.47 -6.10
CA LYS A 186 25.95 6.35 -7.17
C LYS A 186 24.94 5.62 -8.06
N ASN A 187 25.19 4.37 -8.44
CA ASN A 187 24.26 3.59 -9.24
C ASN A 187 22.91 3.43 -8.54
N ASP A 188 22.88 3.09 -7.24
CA ASP A 188 21.64 3.00 -6.46
C ASP A 188 20.85 4.32 -6.48
N VAL A 189 21.52 5.48 -6.37
CA VAL A 189 20.88 6.80 -6.44
C VAL A 189 20.35 7.10 -7.85
N LEU A 190 21.11 6.80 -8.90
CA LEU A 190 20.69 7.03 -10.29
C LEU A 190 19.49 6.16 -10.66
N LEU A 191 19.51 4.88 -10.30
CA LEU A 191 18.40 3.96 -10.49
C LEU A 191 17.15 4.45 -9.75
N LEU A 192 17.29 4.86 -8.49
CA LEU A 192 16.17 5.41 -7.73
C LEU A 192 15.60 6.66 -8.39
N ALA A 193 16.45 7.54 -8.91
CA ALA A 193 16.01 8.74 -9.62
C ALA A 193 15.20 8.39 -10.87
N ASP A 194 15.69 7.48 -11.73
CA ASP A 194 14.94 7.03 -12.91
C ASP A 194 13.61 6.37 -12.52
N ILE A 195 13.61 5.47 -11.53
CA ILE A 195 12.40 4.81 -11.03
C ILE A 195 11.37 5.83 -10.56
N PHE A 196 11.78 6.77 -9.70
CA PHE A 196 10.86 7.72 -9.11
C PHE A 196 10.39 8.80 -10.09
N GLU A 197 11.24 9.25 -11.02
CA GLU A 197 10.82 10.18 -12.08
C GLU A 197 9.83 9.51 -13.07
N ASN A 198 10.02 8.24 -13.38
CA ASN A 198 9.04 7.48 -14.17
C ASN A 198 7.70 7.34 -13.44
N PHE A 199 7.74 7.07 -12.13
CA PHE A 199 6.55 7.04 -11.29
C PHE A 199 5.85 8.40 -11.26
N ARG A 200 6.60 9.50 -11.04
CA ARG A 200 6.09 10.88 -11.10
C ARG A 200 5.40 11.19 -12.42
N ARG A 201 6.06 10.89 -13.54
CA ARG A 201 5.50 11.09 -14.88
C ARG A 201 4.19 10.33 -15.06
N THR A 202 4.13 9.08 -14.62
CA THR A 202 2.92 8.26 -14.70
C THR A 202 1.78 8.87 -13.87
N CYS A 203 2.05 9.28 -12.63
CA CYS A 203 1.06 9.95 -11.79
C CYS A 203 0.59 11.29 -12.35
N LEU A 204 1.48 12.09 -12.93
CA LEU A 204 1.15 13.36 -13.57
C LEU A 204 0.27 13.16 -14.81
N LEU A 205 0.58 12.18 -15.66
CA LEU A 205 -0.22 11.88 -16.84
C LEU A 205 -1.59 11.28 -16.50
N THR A 206 -1.66 10.49 -15.42
CA THR A 206 -2.87 9.75 -15.06
C THR A 206 -3.81 10.55 -14.16
N TYR A 207 -3.24 11.15 -13.10
CA TYR A 207 -3.99 11.81 -12.03
C TYR A 207 -3.79 13.32 -12.01
N GLU A 208 -2.84 13.85 -12.80
CA GLU A 208 -2.41 15.24 -12.74
C GLU A 208 -2.03 15.64 -11.29
N LEU A 209 -1.36 14.73 -10.58
CA LEU A 209 -0.84 14.90 -9.24
C LEU A 209 0.63 14.48 -9.20
N ASP A 210 1.47 15.29 -8.56
CA ASP A 210 2.89 14.97 -8.37
C ASP A 210 3.09 14.24 -7.03
N PRO A 211 3.57 12.98 -7.02
CA PRO A 211 3.77 12.23 -5.79
C PRO A 211 4.79 12.87 -4.83
N LEU A 212 5.65 13.80 -5.29
CA LEU A 212 6.55 14.56 -4.40
C LEU A 212 5.83 15.46 -3.40
N HIS A 213 4.54 15.75 -3.61
CA HIS A 213 3.72 16.51 -2.66
C HIS A 213 3.06 15.63 -1.60
N PHE A 214 3.24 14.32 -1.67
CA PHE A 214 2.65 13.35 -0.76
C PHE A 214 3.70 12.68 0.11
N TYR A 215 3.26 12.06 1.20
CA TYR A 215 4.13 11.26 2.06
C TYR A 215 4.10 9.77 1.71
N THR A 216 2.99 9.28 1.16
CA THR A 216 2.74 7.85 0.92
C THR A 216 1.76 7.63 -0.25
N ALA A 217 1.75 6.42 -0.83
CA ALA A 217 0.79 6.05 -1.87
C ALA A 217 -0.69 6.16 -1.42
N PRO A 218 -1.10 5.78 -0.20
CA PRO A 218 -2.49 5.98 0.24
C PRO A 218 -2.97 7.44 0.20
N GLY A 219 -2.12 8.40 0.57
CA GLY A 219 -2.46 9.82 0.47
C GLY A 219 -2.64 10.27 -0.98
N LEU A 220 -1.72 9.87 -1.85
CA LEU A 220 -1.82 10.12 -3.29
C LEU A 220 -3.09 9.50 -3.89
N ALA A 221 -3.39 8.24 -3.54
CA ALA A 221 -4.55 7.52 -4.04
C ALA A 221 -5.86 8.16 -3.58
N PHE A 222 -5.92 8.66 -2.34
CA PHE A 222 -7.11 9.34 -1.82
C PHE A 222 -7.38 10.64 -2.57
N ASP A 223 -6.37 11.48 -2.79
CA ASP A 223 -6.54 12.73 -3.53
C ASP A 223 -6.79 12.49 -5.02
N ALA A 224 -6.13 11.49 -5.62
CA ALA A 224 -6.42 11.05 -6.99
C ALA A 224 -7.87 10.59 -7.14
N MET A 225 -8.38 9.84 -6.16
CA MET A 225 -9.77 9.39 -6.10
C MET A 225 -10.73 10.58 -6.01
N LEU A 226 -10.51 11.52 -5.09
CA LEU A 226 -11.35 12.71 -4.94
C LEU A 226 -11.37 13.54 -6.24
N LYS A 227 -10.20 13.77 -6.84
CA LYS A 227 -10.06 14.51 -8.11
C LYS A 227 -10.76 13.81 -9.27
N THR A 228 -10.60 12.48 -9.38
CA THR A 228 -11.18 11.69 -10.48
C THR A 228 -12.71 11.61 -10.39
N THR A 229 -13.23 11.42 -9.18
CA THR A 229 -14.66 11.19 -8.94
C THR A 229 -15.44 12.50 -8.78
N GLY A 230 -14.80 13.55 -8.27
CA GLY A 230 -15.47 14.80 -7.89
C GLY A 230 -16.43 14.64 -6.72
N VAL A 231 -16.36 13.52 -5.99
CA VAL A 231 -17.27 13.23 -4.88
C VAL A 231 -17.05 14.20 -3.72
N GLN A 232 -18.14 14.62 -3.09
CA GLN A 232 -18.11 15.34 -1.81
C GLN A 232 -18.50 14.36 -0.71
N LEU A 233 -17.55 14.06 0.16
CA LEU A 233 -17.76 13.16 1.31
C LEU A 233 -18.12 14.00 2.54
N GLU A 234 -19.24 13.67 3.18
CA GLU A 234 -19.60 14.26 4.46
C GLU A 234 -18.66 13.76 5.56
N LEU A 235 -18.08 14.71 6.31
CA LEU A 235 -17.31 14.38 7.50
C LEU A 235 -18.25 14.10 8.66
N LEU A 236 -18.15 12.91 9.26
CA LEU A 236 -18.88 12.59 10.48
C LEU A 236 -18.33 13.40 11.66
N THR A 237 -19.07 14.41 12.09
CA THR A 237 -18.73 15.24 13.27
C THR A 237 -19.42 14.77 14.55
N ASP A 238 -20.43 13.90 14.42
CA ASP A 238 -21.17 13.33 15.55
C ASP A 238 -20.50 12.05 16.06
N ILE A 239 -20.08 12.08 17.33
CA ILE A 239 -19.38 10.97 17.99
C ILE A 239 -20.22 9.70 18.08
N GLU A 240 -21.55 9.80 18.23
CA GLU A 240 -22.42 8.63 18.28
C GLU A 240 -22.49 7.94 16.92
N LYS A 241 -22.60 8.72 15.83
CA LYS A 241 -22.61 8.17 14.46
C LYS A 241 -21.26 7.51 14.14
N LEU A 242 -20.15 8.15 14.54
CA LEU A 242 -18.81 7.59 14.38
C LEU A 242 -18.67 6.25 15.13
N MET A 243 -18.97 6.22 16.43
CA MET A 243 -18.89 5.01 17.25
C MET A 243 -19.84 3.91 16.74
N PHE A 244 -21.01 4.28 16.23
CA PHE A 244 -21.97 3.35 15.64
C PHE A 244 -21.37 2.66 14.41
N ILE A 245 -20.78 3.42 13.49
CA ILE A 245 -20.14 2.89 12.27
C ILE A 245 -18.89 2.07 12.63
N GLU A 246 -18.01 2.56 13.51
CA GLU A 246 -16.81 1.84 13.95
C GLU A 246 -17.16 0.48 14.57
N ARG A 247 -18.24 0.43 15.37
CA ARG A 247 -18.74 -0.84 15.94
C ARG A 247 -19.25 -1.80 14.87
N GLY A 248 -19.58 -1.35 13.66
CA GLY A 248 -19.95 -2.18 12.50
C GLY A 248 -18.78 -2.66 11.65
N ILE A 249 -17.58 -2.08 11.78
CA ILE A 249 -16.42 -2.44 10.96
C ILE A 249 -15.95 -3.86 11.29
N ARG A 250 -15.77 -4.68 10.26
CA ARG A 250 -15.23 -6.04 10.35
C ARG A 250 -14.11 -6.20 9.33
N GLY A 251 -13.11 -7.01 9.67
CA GLY A 251 -12.07 -7.41 8.72
C GLY A 251 -12.50 -8.55 7.80
N GLY A 252 -11.55 -9.06 7.02
CA GLY A 252 -11.76 -10.24 6.19
C GLY A 252 -12.12 -11.46 7.02
N VAL A 253 -13.08 -12.24 6.52
CA VAL A 253 -13.48 -13.51 7.15
C VAL A 253 -12.43 -14.56 6.84
N SER A 254 -11.82 -15.13 7.88
CA SER A 254 -10.87 -16.24 7.78
C SER A 254 -11.37 -17.38 8.66
N GLN A 255 -11.67 -18.53 8.05
CA GLN A 255 -12.23 -19.70 8.72
C GLN A 255 -11.45 -20.95 8.36
N CYS A 256 -10.97 -21.66 9.38
CA CYS A 256 -10.38 -22.97 9.20
C CYS A 256 -11.44 -24.03 9.52
N SER A 257 -11.98 -24.70 8.50
CA SER A 257 -12.87 -25.85 8.66
C SER A 257 -12.06 -27.12 8.91
N ASN A 258 -12.52 -28.02 9.79
CA ASN A 258 -11.81 -29.26 10.16
C ASN A 258 -11.88 -30.38 9.10
N ARG A 259 -12.33 -30.08 7.87
CA ARG A 259 -12.43 -31.09 6.80
C ARG A 259 -11.07 -31.23 6.11
N TYR A 260 -10.40 -32.37 6.31
CA TYR A 260 -9.21 -32.73 5.54
C TYR A 260 -9.65 -33.28 4.18
N ALA A 261 -9.11 -32.72 3.10
CA ALA A 261 -9.27 -33.25 1.76
C ALA A 261 -7.88 -33.43 1.14
N LYS A 262 -7.61 -34.63 0.63
CA LYS A 262 -6.40 -34.93 -0.15
C LYS A 262 -6.81 -35.16 -1.59
N ALA A 263 -6.13 -34.50 -2.53
CA ALA A 263 -6.26 -34.84 -3.93
C ALA A 263 -5.70 -36.26 -4.18
N ASN A 264 -6.31 -36.97 -5.12
CA ASN A 264 -5.84 -38.24 -5.66
C ASN A 264 -6.10 -38.19 -7.16
N ASN A 265 -5.12 -37.78 -7.96
CA ASN A 265 -5.29 -37.75 -9.41
C ASN A 265 -3.98 -38.06 -10.12
N LYS A 266 -4.10 -38.46 -11.39
CA LYS A 266 -2.98 -38.90 -12.24
C LYS A 266 -1.83 -37.90 -12.38
N TYR A 267 -2.03 -36.62 -12.03
CA TYR A 267 -0.98 -35.60 -12.10
C TYR A 267 -0.08 -35.59 -10.84
N MET A 268 -0.44 -36.34 -9.80
CA MET A 268 0.31 -36.43 -8.53
C MET A 268 1.50 -37.42 -8.58
N LYS A 269 1.81 -37.98 -9.74
CA LYS A 269 2.95 -38.89 -9.98
C LYS A 269 2.97 -40.04 -8.96
N ASP A 270 4.04 -40.16 -8.17
CA ASP A 270 4.28 -41.25 -7.23
C ASP A 270 3.28 -41.28 -6.06
N GLU A 271 2.53 -40.19 -5.83
CA GLU A 271 1.47 -40.12 -4.82
C GLU A 271 0.08 -40.51 -5.34
N TYR A 272 -0.08 -40.77 -6.64
CA TYR A 272 -1.37 -41.19 -7.22
C TYR A 272 -1.63 -42.67 -6.92
N ASP A 273 -2.79 -42.97 -6.32
CA ASP A 273 -3.25 -44.33 -6.13
C ASP A 273 -4.41 -44.64 -7.09
N SER A 274 -4.13 -45.49 -8.08
CA SER A 274 -5.11 -45.96 -9.06
C SER A 274 -6.22 -46.82 -8.46
N ASN A 275 -6.05 -47.32 -7.23
CA ASN A 275 -7.08 -48.10 -6.53
C ASN A 275 -8.12 -47.21 -5.83
N HIS A 276 -7.90 -45.90 -5.77
CA HIS A 276 -8.81 -44.95 -5.17
C HIS A 276 -9.43 -44.04 -6.25
N GLU A 277 -10.63 -43.51 -5.97
CA GLU A 277 -11.31 -42.58 -6.86
C GLU A 277 -10.48 -41.33 -7.14
N SER A 278 -10.62 -40.80 -8.35
CA SER A 278 -9.91 -39.58 -8.73
C SER A 278 -10.53 -38.35 -8.07
N THR A 279 -9.78 -37.67 -7.21
CA THR A 279 -10.17 -36.43 -6.55
C THR A 279 -9.24 -35.28 -6.93
N TYR A 280 -9.86 -34.11 -7.15
CA TYR A 280 -9.17 -32.86 -7.48
C TYR A 280 -9.53 -31.82 -6.44
N LEU A 281 -8.56 -30.96 -6.13
CA LEU A 281 -8.79 -29.77 -5.30
C LEU A 281 -8.85 -28.56 -6.21
N MET A 282 -9.82 -27.69 -5.97
CA MET A 282 -10.01 -26.46 -6.73
C MET A 282 -9.85 -25.27 -5.80
N TYR A 283 -9.01 -24.33 -6.21
CA TYR A 283 -8.78 -23.08 -5.51
C TYR A 283 -9.35 -21.94 -6.33
N PHE A 284 -10.10 -21.06 -5.67
CA PHE A 284 -10.64 -19.84 -6.27
C PHE A 284 -10.05 -18.63 -5.56
N ASP A 285 -9.57 -17.68 -6.34
CA ASP A 285 -9.17 -16.36 -5.88
C ASP A 285 -9.96 -15.30 -6.66
N ILE A 286 -10.53 -14.34 -5.92
CA ILE A 286 -11.31 -13.26 -6.52
C ILE A 286 -10.34 -12.12 -6.85
N ASN A 287 -10.11 -11.94 -8.15
CA ASN A 287 -9.32 -10.83 -8.67
C ASN A 287 -9.90 -9.49 -8.20
N ASN A 288 -9.08 -8.70 -7.50
CA ASN A 288 -9.44 -7.36 -7.03
C ASN A 288 -10.74 -7.32 -6.21
N LEU A 289 -10.92 -8.25 -5.26
CA LEU A 289 -12.10 -8.36 -4.40
C LEU A 289 -12.58 -7.01 -3.83
N TYR A 290 -11.66 -6.23 -3.26
CA TYR A 290 -12.01 -4.92 -2.68
C TYR A 290 -12.36 -3.88 -3.75
N GLY A 291 -11.68 -3.87 -4.91
CA GLY A 291 -12.04 -2.97 -6.00
C GLY A 291 -13.44 -3.26 -6.56
N ALA A 292 -13.81 -4.54 -6.66
CA ALA A 292 -15.18 -4.93 -7.03
C ALA A 292 -16.19 -4.40 -6.00
N ALA A 293 -15.96 -4.63 -4.71
CA ALA A 293 -16.83 -4.11 -3.65
C ALA A 293 -16.87 -2.57 -3.61
N MET A 294 -15.75 -1.91 -3.91
CA MET A 294 -15.64 -0.45 -3.99
C MET A 294 -16.38 0.15 -5.19
N SER A 295 -16.72 -0.67 -6.20
CA SER A 295 -17.46 -0.24 -7.38
C SER A 295 -18.98 -0.26 -7.19
N GLU A 296 -19.44 -0.77 -6.05
CA GLU A 296 -20.84 -0.84 -5.67
C GLU A 296 -21.35 0.50 -5.11
N TYR A 297 -22.64 0.57 -4.77
CA TYR A 297 -23.23 1.74 -4.11
C TYR A 297 -22.66 1.86 -2.68
N LEU A 298 -21.94 2.95 -2.43
CA LEU A 298 -21.27 3.24 -1.17
C LEU A 298 -21.82 4.52 -0.53
N PRO A 299 -21.88 4.60 0.81
CA PRO A 299 -22.27 5.81 1.52
C PRO A 299 -21.36 6.99 1.18
N TYR A 300 -21.92 8.20 1.06
CA TYR A 300 -21.14 9.43 0.91
C TYR A 300 -21.62 10.61 1.78
N GLY A 301 -22.85 10.58 2.30
CA GLY A 301 -23.37 11.65 3.15
C GLY A 301 -24.81 11.48 3.58
N GLU A 302 -25.37 12.51 4.20
CA GLU A 302 -26.69 12.61 4.80
C GLU A 302 -26.94 11.53 5.85
N PHE A 303 -25.98 11.39 6.77
CA PHE A 303 -26.03 10.39 7.83
C PHE A 303 -27.00 10.81 8.94
N GLU A 304 -28.13 10.13 9.04
CA GLU A 304 -29.18 10.48 10.01
C GLU A 304 -29.76 9.24 10.68
N PHE A 305 -30.00 9.31 11.99
CA PHE A 305 -30.73 8.26 12.68
C PHE A 305 -32.22 8.41 12.39
N LEU A 306 -32.88 7.30 12.08
CA LEU A 306 -34.33 7.27 11.89
C LEU A 306 -35.06 7.34 13.23
N GLU A 307 -36.23 7.98 13.21
CA GLU A 307 -37.19 7.96 14.30
C GLU A 307 -37.95 6.62 14.37
N ALA A 308 -38.55 6.32 15.54
CA ALA A 308 -39.19 5.01 15.77
C ALA A 308 -40.29 4.68 14.75
N ASN A 309 -41.11 5.65 14.37
CA ASN A 309 -42.17 5.50 13.37
C ASN A 309 -41.61 5.23 11.95
N GLU A 310 -40.45 5.78 11.59
CA GLU A 310 -39.79 5.51 10.32
C GLU A 310 -39.24 4.07 10.28
N ILE A 311 -38.72 3.57 11.42
CA ILE A 311 -38.21 2.20 11.53
C ILE A 311 -39.33 1.17 11.37
N GLU A 312 -40.50 1.41 11.98
CA GLU A 312 -41.65 0.50 11.89
C GLU A 312 -42.18 0.32 10.46
N ASN A 313 -42.02 1.33 9.61
CA ASN A 313 -42.48 1.32 8.22
C ASN A 313 -41.42 0.79 7.23
N LEU A 314 -40.23 0.40 7.71
CA LEU A 314 -39.11 0.04 6.84
C LEU A 314 -39.16 -1.45 6.43
N ASP A 315 -39.44 -1.70 5.15
CA ASP A 315 -39.34 -3.06 4.58
C ASP A 315 -37.94 -3.33 4.06
N ILE A 316 -37.11 -3.93 4.91
CA ILE A 316 -35.69 -4.21 4.65
C ILE A 316 -35.49 -5.04 3.37
N MET A 317 -36.36 -6.03 3.12
CA MET A 317 -36.17 -7.00 2.03
C MET A 317 -36.43 -6.39 0.65
N ASN A 318 -37.23 -5.32 0.60
CA ASN A 318 -37.62 -4.65 -0.64
C ASN A 318 -36.76 -3.43 -0.99
N ILE A 319 -35.76 -3.07 -0.17
CA ILE A 319 -34.82 -1.98 -0.48
C ILE A 319 -33.88 -2.43 -1.61
N PRO A 320 -33.85 -1.77 -2.78
CA PRO A 320 -32.90 -2.10 -3.85
C PRO A 320 -31.44 -1.87 -3.44
N ASP A 321 -30.52 -2.72 -3.93
CA ASP A 321 -29.07 -2.60 -3.67
C ASP A 321 -28.44 -1.33 -4.27
N ASN A 322 -29.11 -0.76 -5.28
CA ASN A 322 -28.73 0.42 -6.03
C ASN A 322 -29.65 1.62 -5.75
N ALA A 323 -30.40 1.59 -4.65
CA ALA A 323 -31.20 2.73 -4.23
C ALA A 323 -30.30 3.92 -3.87
N GLU A 324 -30.79 5.14 -4.03
CA GLU A 324 -30.05 6.35 -3.62
C GLU A 324 -29.86 6.45 -2.10
N VAL A 325 -30.71 5.76 -1.32
CA VAL A 325 -30.66 5.71 0.14
C VAL A 325 -30.31 4.30 0.60
N GLY A 326 -29.32 4.20 1.47
CA GLY A 326 -28.92 2.98 2.15
C GLY A 326 -29.08 3.08 3.66
N TYR A 327 -28.93 1.94 4.34
CA TYR A 327 -29.13 1.84 5.79
C TYR A 327 -28.07 0.96 6.46
N ILE A 328 -27.69 1.34 7.68
CA ILE A 328 -26.97 0.48 8.62
C ILE A 328 -27.86 0.27 9.84
N PHE A 329 -28.04 -0.99 10.22
CA PHE A 329 -28.91 -1.41 11.32
C PHE A 329 -28.08 -1.78 12.52
N ASP A 330 -28.53 -1.41 13.71
CA ASP A 330 -28.22 -2.10 14.97
C ASP A 330 -29.42 -2.97 15.31
N CYS A 331 -29.22 -4.29 15.31
CA CYS A 331 -30.30 -5.25 15.49
C CYS A 331 -29.89 -6.49 16.27
N ASP A 332 -30.90 -7.20 16.79
CA ASP A 332 -30.74 -8.52 17.39
C ASP A 332 -31.14 -9.59 16.37
N LEU A 333 -30.23 -10.55 16.13
CA LEU A 333 -30.42 -11.66 15.21
C LEU A 333 -30.42 -12.98 15.98
N GLU A 334 -31.48 -13.76 15.80
CA GLU A 334 -31.52 -15.14 16.21
C GLU A 334 -30.88 -16.03 15.14
N TYR A 335 -30.09 -16.99 15.61
CA TYR A 335 -29.51 -18.05 14.80
C TYR A 335 -30.29 -19.34 15.09
N PRO A 336 -31.21 -19.77 14.21
CA PRO A 336 -31.99 -20.98 14.45
C PRO A 336 -31.11 -22.23 14.54
N THR A 337 -31.40 -23.08 15.52
CA THR A 337 -30.64 -24.31 15.79
C THR A 337 -30.61 -25.28 14.60
N TYR A 338 -31.68 -25.33 13.80
CA TYR A 338 -31.73 -26.17 12.60
C TYR A 338 -30.72 -25.76 11.51
N LEU A 339 -30.19 -24.53 11.55
CA LEU A 339 -29.15 -24.06 10.62
C LEU A 339 -27.73 -24.41 11.09
N HIS A 340 -27.54 -24.84 12.33
CA HIS A 340 -26.20 -25.03 12.92
C HIS A 340 -25.36 -26.04 12.15
N GLN A 341 -25.97 -27.13 11.70
CA GLN A 341 -25.27 -28.15 10.90
C GLN A 341 -24.95 -27.62 9.49
N LEU A 342 -25.90 -26.92 8.86
CA LEU A 342 -25.71 -26.40 7.50
C LEU A 342 -24.63 -25.31 7.44
N HIS A 343 -24.58 -24.45 8.46
CA HIS A 343 -23.67 -23.31 8.51
C HIS A 343 -22.43 -23.56 9.37
N SER A 344 -22.16 -24.80 9.80
CA SER A 344 -21.06 -25.10 10.74
C SER A 344 -19.70 -24.68 10.21
N ASP A 345 -19.49 -24.81 8.90
CA ASP A 345 -18.22 -24.53 8.25
C ASP A 345 -18.03 -23.04 7.94
N LEU A 346 -19.13 -22.29 7.72
CA LEU A 346 -19.09 -20.86 7.44
C LEU A 346 -20.28 -20.12 8.08
N PRO A 347 -20.30 -19.95 9.42
CA PRO A 347 -21.39 -19.25 10.09
C PRO A 347 -21.56 -17.80 9.62
N LEU A 348 -22.80 -17.35 9.42
CA LEU A 348 -23.09 -15.95 9.10
C LEU A 348 -22.86 -14.98 10.26
N ALA A 349 -22.82 -13.68 9.94
CA ALA A 349 -22.71 -12.55 10.87
C ALA A 349 -21.49 -12.63 11.80
N PRO A 350 -20.25 -12.52 11.29
CA PRO A 350 -19.05 -12.57 12.11
C PRO A 350 -19.02 -11.45 13.16
N GLN A 351 -18.45 -11.74 14.33
CA GLN A 351 -18.39 -10.80 15.45
C GLN A 351 -17.06 -10.84 16.20
N HIS A 352 -16.62 -9.70 16.73
CA HIS A 352 -15.42 -9.62 17.55
C HIS A 352 -15.68 -10.19 18.95
N MET A 353 -14.99 -11.27 19.29
CA MET A 353 -15.07 -11.90 20.61
C MET A 353 -13.70 -12.39 21.06
N THR A 354 -13.50 -12.50 22.36
CA THR A 354 -12.37 -13.27 22.89
C THR A 354 -12.63 -14.74 22.61
N PRO A 355 -11.71 -15.46 21.95
CA PRO A 355 -11.94 -16.87 21.64
C PRO A 355 -12.03 -17.70 22.93
N PRO A 356 -12.75 -18.84 22.90
CA PRO A 356 -12.94 -19.68 24.08
C PRO A 356 -11.61 -20.27 24.59
N ILE A 357 -11.60 -20.65 25.86
CA ILE A 357 -10.43 -21.03 26.70
C ILE A 357 -9.39 -21.99 26.09
N PRO A 358 -9.70 -22.96 25.19
CA PRO A 358 -8.62 -23.71 24.52
C PRO A 358 -7.66 -22.81 23.72
N SER A 359 -8.10 -21.62 23.31
CA SER A 359 -7.23 -20.56 22.82
C SER A 359 -6.67 -19.76 24.00
N ARG A 360 -5.35 -19.77 24.20
CA ARG A 360 -4.65 -18.93 25.21
C ARG A 360 -4.68 -17.42 24.89
N SER A 361 -5.44 -16.98 23.89
CA SER A 361 -5.49 -15.59 23.45
C SER A 361 -6.49 -14.77 24.25
N LYS A 362 -6.02 -13.70 24.89
CA LYS A 362 -6.87 -12.69 25.55
C LYS A 362 -7.35 -11.59 24.60
N LEU A 363 -6.93 -11.64 23.33
CA LEU A 363 -7.25 -10.62 22.34
C LEU A 363 -8.58 -10.94 21.65
N LYS A 364 -9.39 -9.91 21.42
CA LYS A 364 -10.60 -10.04 20.60
C LYS A 364 -10.21 -10.39 19.17
N LYS A 365 -10.79 -11.45 18.62
CA LYS A 365 -10.64 -11.86 17.22
C LYS A 365 -12.00 -11.81 16.53
N LEU A 366 -11.98 -11.66 15.21
CA LEU A 366 -13.19 -11.82 14.40
C LEU A 366 -13.52 -13.32 14.35
N LEU A 367 -14.64 -13.71 14.95
CA LEU A 367 -15.08 -15.10 15.02
C LEU A 367 -16.39 -15.29 14.26
N LEU A 368 -16.48 -16.41 13.54
CA LEU A 368 -17.73 -16.91 12.99
C LEU A 368 -18.36 -17.83 14.04
N THR A 369 -19.50 -17.43 14.57
CA THR A 369 -20.19 -18.19 15.63
C THR A 369 -21.64 -18.43 15.25
N LEU A 370 -22.18 -19.55 15.72
CA LEU A 370 -23.60 -19.89 15.61
C LEU A 370 -24.44 -19.29 16.76
N TYR A 371 -23.85 -18.38 17.56
CA TYR A 371 -24.56 -17.72 18.65
C TYR A 371 -25.57 -16.70 18.13
N PRO A 372 -26.63 -16.39 18.90
CA PRO A 372 -27.41 -15.18 18.64
C PRO A 372 -26.52 -13.95 18.65
N LYS A 373 -26.90 -12.93 17.88
CA LYS A 373 -26.19 -11.66 17.77
C LYS A 373 -27.06 -10.60 18.43
N ASN A 374 -26.49 -9.86 19.38
CA ASN A 374 -27.19 -8.78 20.07
C ASN A 374 -26.46 -7.46 19.79
N ASN A 375 -27.23 -6.39 19.61
CA ASN A 375 -26.73 -5.09 19.21
C ASN A 375 -25.77 -5.13 18.00
N TYR A 376 -26.12 -5.95 17.01
CA TYR A 376 -25.26 -6.24 15.86
C TYR A 376 -25.41 -5.15 14.82
N VAL A 377 -24.33 -4.39 14.60
CA VAL A 377 -24.28 -3.35 13.57
C VAL A 377 -23.96 -3.96 12.21
N VAL A 378 -24.83 -3.77 11.22
CA VAL A 378 -24.75 -4.41 9.90
C VAL A 378 -25.32 -3.53 8.78
N HIS A 379 -24.65 -3.54 7.63
CA HIS A 379 -25.14 -2.91 6.41
C HIS A 379 -26.38 -3.65 5.85
N TYR A 380 -27.38 -2.93 5.34
CA TYR A 380 -28.65 -3.50 4.90
C TYR A 380 -28.51 -4.67 3.89
N ARG A 381 -27.55 -4.58 2.96
CA ARG A 381 -27.28 -5.67 1.99
C ARG A 381 -26.86 -6.97 2.67
N ASN A 382 -25.98 -6.88 3.68
CA ASN A 382 -25.56 -8.05 4.46
C ASN A 382 -26.71 -8.56 5.33
N LEU A 383 -27.52 -7.68 5.90
CA LEU A 383 -28.71 -8.09 6.66
C LEU A 383 -29.69 -8.85 5.78
N LYS A 384 -30.03 -8.35 4.58
CA LYS A 384 -30.86 -9.07 3.60
C LYS A 384 -30.29 -10.46 3.28
N MET A 385 -28.98 -10.55 3.06
CA MET A 385 -28.31 -11.82 2.83
C MET A 385 -28.50 -12.77 4.03
N TYR A 386 -28.32 -12.29 5.26
CA TYR A 386 -28.50 -13.11 6.46
C TYR A 386 -29.92 -13.61 6.63
N LEU A 387 -30.92 -12.75 6.42
CA LEU A 387 -32.34 -13.13 6.51
C LEU A 387 -32.72 -14.14 5.43
N LYS A 388 -32.22 -13.96 4.19
CA LYS A 388 -32.42 -14.91 3.08
C LYS A 388 -31.87 -16.31 3.40
N HIS A 389 -30.78 -16.37 4.17
CA HIS A 389 -30.18 -17.64 4.62
C HIS A 389 -30.74 -18.12 5.96
N GLY A 390 -31.86 -17.56 6.42
CA GLY A 390 -32.64 -18.09 7.53
C GLY A 390 -32.32 -17.55 8.91
N LEU A 391 -31.41 -16.58 9.06
CA LEU A 391 -31.32 -15.83 10.33
C LEU A 391 -32.63 -15.06 10.55
N ARG A 392 -33.04 -14.92 11.81
CA ARG A 392 -34.31 -14.27 12.16
C ARG A 392 -34.04 -12.94 12.84
N LEU A 393 -34.57 -11.86 12.29
CA LEU A 393 -34.54 -10.55 12.91
C LEU A 393 -35.48 -10.54 14.12
N LYS A 394 -34.92 -10.39 15.33
CA LYS A 394 -35.72 -10.33 16.58
C LYS A 394 -36.15 -8.91 16.90
N LYS A 395 -35.25 -7.96 16.74
CA LYS A 395 -35.46 -6.55 17.12
C LYS A 395 -34.54 -5.63 16.33
N ILE A 396 -35.03 -4.46 15.97
CA ILE A 396 -34.23 -3.33 15.49
C ILE A 396 -34.10 -2.34 16.64
N ASN A 397 -32.86 -1.96 16.98
CA ASN A 397 -32.56 -1.02 18.06
C ASN A 397 -32.39 0.41 17.52
N ARG A 398 -31.60 0.57 16.45
CA ARG A 398 -31.33 1.86 15.78
C ARG A 398 -31.12 1.62 14.29
N VAL A 399 -31.43 2.61 13.47
CA VAL A 399 -31.15 2.60 12.03
C VAL A 399 -30.51 3.92 11.64
N LEU A 400 -29.37 3.85 10.97
CA LEU A 400 -28.70 5.01 10.36
C LEU A 400 -28.99 4.99 8.86
N ARG A 401 -29.70 6.00 8.35
CA ARG A 401 -29.88 6.26 6.91
C ARG A 401 -28.70 7.07 6.36
N PHE A 402 -28.42 6.90 5.07
CA PHE A 402 -27.43 7.68 4.32
C PHE A 402 -27.72 7.68 2.83
N LYS A 403 -27.22 8.69 2.12
CA LYS A 403 -27.13 8.66 0.66
C LYS A 403 -25.95 7.81 0.20
N GLN A 404 -26.19 7.05 -0.86
CA GLN A 404 -25.20 6.17 -1.49
C GLN A 404 -25.25 6.28 -3.02
N SER A 405 -24.12 6.04 -3.65
CA SER A 405 -23.97 5.98 -5.10
C SER A 405 -22.69 5.18 -5.44
N PRO A 406 -22.48 4.73 -6.68
CA PRO A 406 -21.26 4.05 -7.07
C PRO A 406 -20.13 5.04 -7.35
N TRP A 407 -19.96 6.05 -6.48
CA TRP A 407 -19.08 7.20 -6.71
C TRP A 407 -17.61 6.81 -6.90
N LEU A 408 -17.17 5.73 -6.26
CA LEU A 408 -15.79 5.26 -6.34
C LEU A 408 -15.51 4.42 -7.61
N LYS A 409 -16.55 3.91 -8.28
CA LYS A 409 -16.43 3.02 -9.44
C LYS A 409 -15.57 3.62 -10.55
N LYS A 410 -15.76 4.90 -10.87
CA LYS A 410 -15.00 5.60 -11.92
C LYS A 410 -13.49 5.54 -11.70
N TYR A 411 -13.05 5.71 -10.44
CA TYR A 411 -11.63 5.65 -10.08
C TYR A 411 -11.10 4.21 -10.12
N ILE A 412 -11.90 3.23 -9.68
CA ILE A 412 -11.52 1.81 -9.75
C ILE A 412 -11.41 1.33 -11.19
N ASP A 413 -12.37 1.68 -12.05
CA ASP A 413 -12.37 1.33 -13.46
C ASP A 413 -11.12 1.88 -14.15
N LEU A 414 -10.80 3.17 -13.94
CA LEU A 414 -9.59 3.81 -14.47
C LEU A 414 -8.32 3.02 -14.12
N ASN A 415 -8.13 2.73 -12.84
CA ASN A 415 -6.96 1.98 -12.36
C ASN A 415 -6.92 0.55 -12.90
N THR A 416 -8.09 -0.07 -13.04
CA THR A 416 -8.22 -1.43 -13.55
C THR A 416 -7.85 -1.50 -15.03
N THR A 417 -8.31 -0.53 -15.83
CA THR A 417 -7.92 -0.40 -17.25
C THR A 417 -6.41 -0.21 -17.39
N LEU A 418 -5.84 0.73 -16.64
CA LEU A 418 -4.39 1.00 -16.68
C LEU A 418 -3.57 -0.23 -16.29
N ARG A 419 -4.07 -1.07 -15.38
CA ARG A 419 -3.41 -2.31 -15.00
C ARG A 419 -3.40 -3.35 -16.13
N TYR A 420 -4.42 -3.39 -16.99
CA TYR A 420 -4.45 -4.28 -18.15
C TYR A 420 -3.47 -3.87 -19.24
N ASP A 421 -3.20 -2.57 -19.36
CA ASP A 421 -2.32 -2.02 -20.41
C ASP A 421 -0.82 -2.16 -20.09
N VAL A 422 -0.46 -2.61 -18.88
CA VAL A 422 0.94 -2.90 -18.50
C VAL A 422 1.30 -4.32 -18.93
N PRO A 423 2.40 -4.52 -19.70
CA PRO A 423 2.88 -5.85 -20.04
C PRO A 423 3.11 -6.67 -18.77
N THR A 424 2.43 -7.82 -18.65
CA THR A 424 2.73 -8.78 -17.59
C THR A 424 4.06 -9.43 -17.92
N TYR A 425 5.14 -8.98 -17.26
CA TYR A 425 6.36 -9.77 -17.19
C TYR A 425 6.05 -11.00 -16.33
N GLU A 426 5.98 -12.18 -16.95
CA GLU A 426 5.96 -13.44 -16.20
C GLU A 426 7.23 -13.52 -15.32
N PRO A 427 7.12 -13.98 -14.06
CA PRO A 427 8.26 -14.12 -13.16
C PRO A 427 9.40 -14.98 -13.68
#